data_AF-A0A357I5V0-F1
#
_entry.id   AF-A0A357I5V0-F1
#
_cell.length_a   1.000
_cell.length_b   1.000
_cell.length_c   1.000
_cell.angle_alpha   90.00
_cell.angle_beta   90.00
_cell.angle_gamma   90.00
#
_symmetry.space_group_name_H-M   'P 1'
#
loop_
_entity.id
_entity.type
_entity.pdbx_description
1 polymer ?
#
loop_
_entity_poly.entity_id
_entity_poly.type
_entity_poly.pdbx_seq_one_letter_code
_entity_poly.pdbx_strand_id
1 'polypeptide(L)'
;MKLFRSVRLSTSDWPARIFQYPAIGHWLRAIILEAPADFETAESQWDLLRGFGAPPPLCTELFTRGRSDAAEKLRRLILDQNDKELRFDTRYPRHPKDYISAFVASLPEQERLEHQNRILILPSKQAFKNACALNESHILVADFDLNADGGDQLIQQAKSRHAVIYSGLPGGFPHGNSCELHPPRVHDLKEALVNTGYTEERARVLTNKSGRDLNLLLRLIQGLSAHPDWATQSQAADLAIAQLIGQWKDEKPGDQQAIEELLGNGYGEWIVRIRQVASAKAAPLEFAIGRWKFTSRYEPWIYLGGLIGTDVLDRFKTLAIKVLLEPDPRLQLSKDQRHAASIYGKERVYSSCLREGIAETLALLGSHGKSLTACRGDCGQEVASLVVRELLADADSHRWASLNDVLPLLAEAAPDEFLRAVGGASEKPDEPFSGVFSEEGDMFHGGSFITGLLWALESLAWSDQYLLRVSSILANLAAVDPGGNYSNRPDNSLRGILLSWFPQTVADTDRRHAVVRSISREHPEVGWKLILQLLPQNHSVGHPTHRPKWQDFIPEDWKDGVPIWPSSASG
;
A
#
# COMPACT_ATOMS: atom_id res chain seq x y z
N MET A 1 19.92 -29.58 -15.94
CA MET A 1 20.91 -30.44 -16.64
C MET A 1 21.50 -31.59 -15.79
N LYS A 2 20.90 -31.99 -14.64
CA LYS A 2 21.40 -33.10 -13.79
C LYS A 2 20.63 -34.43 -13.92
N LEU A 3 19.55 -34.48 -14.71
CA LEU A 3 18.67 -35.66 -14.83
C LEU A 3 19.10 -36.71 -15.87
N PHE A 4 20.14 -36.44 -16.68
CA PHE A 4 20.49 -37.30 -17.81
C PHE A 4 21.46 -38.47 -17.51
N ARG A 5 21.83 -38.73 -16.25
CA ARG A 5 22.90 -39.71 -15.95
C ARG A 5 22.48 -41.17 -15.74
N SER A 6 21.20 -41.50 -15.62
CA SER A 6 20.78 -42.89 -15.34
C SER A 6 20.00 -43.57 -16.45
N VAL A 7 19.88 -42.95 -17.62
CA VAL A 7 18.95 -43.40 -18.65
C VAL A 7 19.70 -43.64 -19.96
N ARG A 8 20.26 -44.84 -20.13
CA ARG A 8 20.61 -45.35 -21.47
C ARG A 8 19.28 -45.73 -22.13
N LEU A 9 18.80 -44.94 -23.09
CA LEU A 9 17.56 -45.25 -23.82
C LEU A 9 17.76 -45.32 -25.33
N SER A 10 17.23 -46.41 -25.88
CA SER A 10 16.95 -46.65 -27.29
C SER A 10 15.94 -45.63 -27.82
N THR A 11 16.10 -45.22 -29.09
CA THR A 11 15.26 -44.25 -29.80
C THR A 11 13.81 -44.72 -30.06
N SER A 12 13.44 -45.95 -29.72
CA SER A 12 12.12 -46.55 -30.00
C SER A 12 11.03 -46.30 -28.95
N ASP A 13 11.35 -45.89 -27.72
CA ASP A 13 10.39 -45.78 -26.60
C ASP A 13 9.88 -44.35 -26.31
N TRP A 14 10.29 -43.38 -27.12
CA TRP A 14 10.00 -41.95 -26.88
C TRP A 14 8.52 -41.54 -26.97
N PRO A 15 7.71 -42.02 -27.94
CA PRO A 15 6.33 -41.55 -28.08
C PRO A 15 5.43 -41.94 -26.90
N ALA A 16 5.65 -43.12 -26.30
CA ALA A 16 4.82 -43.61 -25.19
C ALA A 16 5.09 -42.86 -23.87
N ARG A 17 6.32 -42.41 -23.62
CA ARG A 17 6.68 -41.69 -22.38
C ARG A 17 6.31 -40.21 -22.40
N ILE A 18 6.14 -39.60 -23.58
CA ILE A 18 5.62 -38.22 -23.71
C ILE A 18 4.20 -38.10 -23.13
N PHE A 19 3.38 -39.15 -23.25
CA PHE A 19 2.03 -39.21 -22.67
C PHE A 19 2.01 -39.45 -21.15
N GLN A 20 3.10 -39.99 -20.58
CA GLN A 20 3.23 -40.26 -19.14
C GLN A 20 3.67 -39.02 -18.35
N TYR A 21 4.35 -38.08 -19.00
CA TYR A 21 4.77 -36.83 -18.38
C TYR A 21 4.46 -35.66 -19.31
N PRO A 22 3.22 -35.15 -19.30
CA PRO A 22 2.80 -34.05 -20.18
C PRO A 22 3.71 -32.81 -20.05
N ALA A 23 4.24 -32.51 -18.87
CA ALA A 23 5.21 -31.44 -18.66
C ALA A 23 6.55 -31.66 -19.42
N ILE A 24 7.01 -32.91 -19.54
CA ILE A 24 8.21 -33.27 -20.31
C ILE A 24 7.91 -33.25 -21.81
N GLY A 25 6.72 -33.73 -22.20
CA GLY A 25 6.20 -33.59 -23.56
C GLY A 25 6.07 -32.12 -23.98
N HIS A 26 5.64 -31.25 -23.06
CA HIS A 26 5.53 -29.79 -23.23
C HIS A 26 6.90 -29.15 -23.45
N TRP A 27 7.90 -29.45 -22.61
CA TRP A 27 9.27 -28.97 -22.79
C TRP A 27 9.86 -29.39 -24.14
N LEU A 28 9.67 -30.66 -24.54
CA LEU A 28 10.09 -31.17 -25.85
C LEU A 28 9.35 -30.48 -27.00
N ARG A 29 8.04 -30.30 -26.92
CA ARG A 29 7.22 -29.71 -27.99
C ARG A 29 7.53 -28.22 -28.20
N ALA A 30 7.74 -27.47 -27.11
CA ALA A 30 8.12 -26.06 -27.17
C ALA A 30 9.51 -25.86 -27.82
N ILE A 31 10.46 -26.78 -27.55
CA ILE A 31 11.82 -26.72 -28.12
C ILE A 31 11.88 -27.24 -29.56
N ILE A 32 11.07 -28.26 -29.91
CA ILE A 32 11.17 -28.96 -31.19
C ILE A 32 10.22 -28.39 -32.27
N LEU A 33 9.04 -27.90 -31.89
CA LEU A 33 7.95 -27.59 -32.83
C LEU A 33 7.51 -26.12 -32.86
N GLU A 34 8.07 -25.23 -32.02
CA GLU A 34 7.75 -23.79 -31.95
C GLU A 34 6.23 -23.46 -31.87
N ALA A 35 5.40 -24.44 -31.48
CA ALA A 35 3.96 -24.29 -31.41
C ALA A 35 3.53 -23.86 -30.00
N PRO A 36 2.60 -22.88 -29.85
CA PRO A 36 2.08 -22.50 -28.54
C PRO A 36 1.40 -23.69 -27.88
N ALA A 37 1.75 -23.93 -26.61
CA ALA A 37 1.23 -25.06 -25.85
C ALA A 37 -0.23 -24.83 -25.41
N ASP A 38 -0.99 -25.93 -25.29
CA ASP A 38 -2.37 -25.89 -24.80
C ASP A 38 -2.44 -25.65 -23.27
N PHE A 39 -1.33 -25.72 -22.54
CA PHE A 39 -1.27 -25.56 -21.08
C PHE A 39 0.10 -25.05 -20.60
N GLU A 40 0.14 -24.46 -19.41
CA GLU A 40 1.36 -24.06 -18.68
C GLU A 40 1.60 -25.02 -17.49
N THR A 41 2.83 -25.03 -16.95
CA THR A 41 3.17 -25.80 -15.73
C THR A 41 3.40 -24.87 -14.55
N ALA A 42 3.18 -25.36 -13.32
CA ALA A 42 3.46 -24.59 -12.11
C ALA A 42 4.93 -24.15 -12.01
N GLU A 43 5.87 -24.96 -12.50
CA GLU A 43 7.30 -24.63 -12.57
C GLU A 43 7.55 -23.47 -13.54
N SER A 44 7.04 -23.57 -14.77
CA SER A 44 7.21 -22.51 -15.78
C SER A 44 6.58 -21.19 -15.34
N GLN A 45 5.40 -21.23 -14.71
CA GLN A 45 4.73 -20.04 -14.20
C GLN A 45 5.51 -19.43 -13.04
N TRP A 46 6.08 -20.24 -12.15
CA TRP A 46 6.91 -19.74 -11.06
C TRP A 46 8.23 -19.12 -11.56
N ASP A 47 8.88 -19.73 -12.55
CA ASP A 47 10.11 -19.18 -13.13
C ASP A 47 9.86 -17.83 -13.83
N LEU A 48 8.69 -17.67 -14.48
CA LEU A 48 8.25 -16.38 -15.03
C LEU A 48 8.10 -15.33 -13.91
N LEU A 49 7.35 -15.63 -12.86
CA LEU A 49 7.11 -14.72 -11.74
C LEU A 49 8.41 -14.34 -11.03
N ARG A 50 9.27 -15.32 -10.75
CA ARG A 50 10.58 -15.10 -10.15
C ARG A 50 11.44 -14.14 -10.99
N GLY A 51 11.33 -14.24 -12.32
CA GLY A 51 12.06 -13.40 -13.27
C GLY A 51 11.68 -11.92 -13.22
N PHE A 52 10.44 -11.58 -12.85
CA PHE A 52 9.97 -10.18 -12.84
C PHE A 52 10.79 -9.25 -11.92
N GLY A 53 11.29 -9.76 -10.80
CA GLY A 53 12.06 -8.97 -9.84
C GLY A 53 13.57 -8.98 -10.08
N ALA A 54 14.08 -9.83 -10.97
CA ALA A 54 15.51 -10.10 -11.03
C ALA A 54 16.31 -8.91 -11.60
N PRO A 55 17.35 -8.39 -10.90
CA PRO A 55 17.81 -8.71 -9.54
C PRO A 55 17.25 -7.77 -8.44
N PRO A 56 16.81 -8.29 -7.26
CA PRO A 56 16.77 -9.70 -6.85
C PRO A 56 15.46 -10.42 -7.24
N PRO A 57 15.53 -11.73 -7.56
CA PRO A 57 14.35 -12.52 -7.96
C PRO A 57 13.26 -12.54 -6.87
N LEU A 58 12.00 -12.61 -7.28
CA LEU A 58 10.88 -12.66 -6.33
C LEU A 58 10.86 -13.98 -5.53
N CYS A 59 10.44 -13.92 -4.27
CA CYS A 59 10.27 -15.09 -3.42
C CYS A 59 8.83 -15.58 -3.38
N THR A 60 8.68 -16.84 -3.00
CA THR A 60 7.38 -17.48 -2.82
C THR A 60 6.58 -16.85 -1.69
N GLU A 61 7.23 -16.30 -0.65
CA GLU A 61 6.57 -15.65 0.49
C GLU A 61 5.72 -14.45 0.06
N LEU A 62 6.08 -13.75 -1.00
CA LEU A 62 5.29 -12.66 -1.57
C LEU A 62 3.86 -13.12 -1.93
N PHE A 63 3.74 -14.40 -2.31
CA PHE A 63 2.48 -15.04 -2.69
C PHE A 63 1.90 -15.92 -1.57
N THR A 64 2.67 -16.46 -0.64
CA THR A 64 2.14 -17.43 0.35
C THR A 64 1.91 -16.86 1.75
N ARG A 65 2.59 -15.77 2.11
CA ARG A 65 2.50 -15.18 3.46
C ARG A 65 1.08 -14.71 3.78
N GLY A 66 0.63 -14.99 5.00
CA GLY A 66 -0.70 -14.60 5.49
C GLY A 66 -1.88 -15.40 4.91
N ARG A 67 -1.64 -16.49 4.15
CA ARG A 67 -2.66 -17.28 3.46
C ARG A 67 -2.63 -18.76 3.84
N SER A 68 -2.54 -19.05 5.14
CA SER A 68 -2.37 -20.42 5.65
C SER A 68 -3.55 -21.36 5.32
N ASP A 69 -4.80 -20.88 5.37
CA ASP A 69 -5.97 -21.72 5.03
C ASP A 69 -5.91 -22.22 3.58
N ALA A 70 -5.60 -21.32 2.64
CA ALA A 70 -5.39 -21.67 1.24
C ALA A 70 -4.21 -22.65 1.07
N ALA A 71 -3.14 -22.51 1.85
CA ALA A 71 -2.00 -23.42 1.83
C ALA A 71 -2.37 -24.81 2.37
N GLU A 72 -3.14 -24.91 3.46
CA GLU A 72 -3.63 -26.18 4.02
C GLU A 72 -4.54 -26.92 3.03
N LYS A 73 -5.43 -26.19 2.35
CA LYS A 73 -6.30 -26.73 1.30
C LYS A 73 -5.51 -27.26 0.11
N LEU A 74 -4.47 -26.53 -0.31
CA LEU A 74 -3.55 -27.03 -1.35
C LEU A 74 -2.76 -28.25 -0.90
N ARG A 75 -2.31 -28.32 0.36
CA ARG A 75 -1.63 -29.52 0.89
C ARG A 75 -2.55 -30.74 0.81
N ARG A 76 -3.79 -30.63 1.27
CA ARG A 76 -4.77 -31.73 1.23
C ARG A 76 -5.08 -32.23 -0.18
N LEU A 77 -5.13 -31.33 -1.16
CA LEU A 77 -5.42 -31.68 -2.55
C LEU A 77 -4.19 -32.18 -3.31
N ILE A 78 -3.04 -31.51 -3.16
CA ILE A 78 -1.83 -31.78 -3.95
C ILE A 78 -0.99 -32.91 -3.34
N LEU A 79 -0.72 -32.84 -2.03
CA LEU A 79 0.17 -33.76 -1.32
C LEU A 79 -0.60 -34.99 -0.82
N ASP A 80 -1.61 -34.75 0.01
CA ASP A 80 -2.36 -35.83 0.66
C ASP A 80 -3.32 -36.55 -0.30
N GLN A 81 -3.70 -35.88 -1.40
CA GLN A 81 -4.67 -36.36 -2.39
C GLN A 81 -6.03 -36.75 -1.78
N ASN A 82 -6.40 -36.08 -0.69
CA ASN A 82 -7.65 -36.30 0.05
C ASN A 82 -8.85 -35.62 -0.60
N ASP A 83 -8.61 -34.56 -1.37
CA ASP A 83 -9.63 -33.77 -2.04
C ASP A 83 -9.47 -33.85 -3.57
N LYS A 84 -10.57 -33.88 -4.32
CA LYS A 84 -10.56 -33.87 -5.80
C LYS A 84 -10.95 -32.53 -6.42
N GLU A 85 -11.30 -31.56 -5.59
CA GLU A 85 -11.82 -30.28 -6.04
C GLU A 85 -11.46 -29.22 -5.00
N LEU A 86 -11.03 -28.05 -5.47
CA LEU A 86 -10.82 -26.87 -4.66
C LEU A 86 -11.26 -25.63 -5.43
N ARG A 87 -12.15 -24.85 -4.83
CA ARG A 87 -12.57 -23.54 -5.35
C ARG A 87 -11.91 -22.42 -4.55
N PHE A 88 -11.18 -21.55 -5.22
CA PHE A 88 -10.72 -20.29 -4.63
C PHE A 88 -11.75 -19.19 -4.86
N ASP A 89 -12.28 -18.66 -3.76
CA ASP A 89 -13.18 -17.50 -3.81
C ASP A 89 -12.33 -16.24 -3.83
N THR A 90 -12.31 -15.53 -4.97
CA THR A 90 -11.46 -14.35 -5.17
C THR A 90 -12.05 -13.38 -6.17
N ARG A 91 -11.82 -12.07 -5.95
CA ARG A 91 -12.15 -11.01 -6.92
C ARG A 91 -11.12 -10.90 -8.04
N TYR A 92 -10.00 -11.62 -7.94
CA TYR A 92 -8.89 -11.56 -8.88
C TYR A 92 -8.59 -12.94 -9.50
N PRO A 93 -9.38 -13.39 -10.48
CA PRO A 93 -9.35 -14.78 -10.97
C PRO A 93 -8.04 -15.20 -11.67
N ARG A 94 -7.13 -14.25 -11.95
CA ARG A 94 -5.77 -14.55 -12.45
C ARG A 94 -4.76 -14.87 -11.34
N HIS A 95 -5.04 -14.51 -10.09
CA HIS A 95 -4.08 -14.67 -8.99
C HIS A 95 -3.94 -16.12 -8.47
N PRO A 96 -4.97 -16.99 -8.53
CA PRO A 96 -4.85 -18.36 -8.05
C PRO A 96 -3.73 -19.15 -8.73
N LYS A 97 -3.48 -18.99 -10.04
CA LYS A 97 -2.35 -19.69 -10.69
C LYS A 97 -0.99 -19.24 -10.15
N ASP A 98 -0.83 -17.95 -9.85
CA ASP A 98 0.41 -17.41 -9.30
C ASP A 98 0.62 -17.91 -7.87
N TYR A 99 -0.46 -17.92 -7.08
CA TYR A 99 -0.47 -18.48 -5.74
C TYR A 99 -0.09 -19.96 -5.70
N ILE A 100 -0.73 -20.78 -6.55
CA ILE A 100 -0.46 -22.23 -6.64
C ILE A 100 0.99 -22.47 -7.05
N SER A 101 1.48 -21.74 -8.05
CA SER A 101 2.86 -21.88 -8.56
C SER A 101 3.88 -21.53 -7.47
N ALA A 102 3.65 -20.43 -6.74
CA ALA A 102 4.50 -20.05 -5.60
C ALA A 102 4.41 -21.04 -4.43
N PHE A 103 3.22 -21.57 -4.13
CA PHE A 103 3.05 -22.61 -3.11
C PHE A 103 3.86 -23.85 -3.44
N VAL A 104 3.73 -24.38 -4.66
CA VAL A 104 4.48 -25.56 -5.11
C VAL A 104 5.98 -25.30 -5.06
N ALA A 105 6.42 -24.13 -5.50
CA ALA A 105 7.82 -23.75 -5.46
C ALA A 105 8.39 -23.62 -4.03
N SER A 106 7.52 -23.37 -3.04
CA SER A 106 7.89 -23.26 -1.61
C SER A 106 8.01 -24.61 -0.89
N LEU A 107 7.56 -25.70 -1.52
CA LEU A 107 7.65 -27.05 -0.95
C LEU A 107 9.11 -27.54 -0.88
N PRO A 108 9.41 -28.46 0.06
CA PRO A 108 10.68 -29.19 0.06
C PRO A 108 10.97 -29.82 -1.30
N GLU A 109 12.25 -29.88 -1.70
CA GLU A 109 12.65 -30.32 -3.05
C GLU A 109 12.07 -31.68 -3.44
N GLN A 110 12.02 -32.63 -2.49
CA GLN A 110 11.49 -33.97 -2.72
C GLN A 110 9.98 -33.95 -3.05
N GLU A 111 9.17 -33.33 -2.18
CA GLU A 111 7.72 -33.17 -2.42
C GLU A 111 7.47 -32.39 -3.73
N ARG A 112 8.23 -31.33 -3.96
CA ARG A 112 8.09 -30.52 -5.17
C ARG A 112 8.30 -31.35 -6.44
N LEU A 113 9.39 -32.12 -6.53
CA LEU A 113 9.70 -32.93 -7.72
C LEU A 113 8.67 -34.04 -7.97
N GLU A 114 8.05 -34.57 -6.92
CA GLU A 114 7.01 -35.59 -7.01
C GLU A 114 5.69 -35.04 -7.61
N HIS A 115 5.34 -33.79 -7.27
CA HIS A 115 4.02 -33.23 -7.62
C HIS A 115 4.04 -32.17 -8.73
N GLN A 116 5.13 -31.42 -8.94
CA GLN A 116 5.15 -30.25 -9.84
C GLN A 116 4.73 -30.57 -11.28
N ASN A 117 5.10 -31.75 -11.79
CA ASN A 117 4.84 -32.17 -13.17
C ASN A 117 3.40 -32.60 -13.42
N ARG A 118 2.61 -32.80 -12.35
CA ARG A 118 1.20 -33.18 -12.43
C ARG A 118 0.26 -31.99 -12.43
N ILE A 119 0.76 -30.79 -12.20
CA ILE A 119 -0.03 -29.55 -12.09
C ILE A 119 -0.02 -28.85 -13.45
N LEU A 120 -1.19 -28.83 -14.09
CA LEU A 120 -1.39 -28.26 -15.42
C LEU A 120 -2.27 -27.02 -15.32
N ILE A 121 -1.75 -25.86 -15.72
CA ILE A 121 -2.47 -24.59 -15.76
C ILE A 121 -3.06 -24.42 -17.16
N LEU A 122 -4.38 -24.29 -17.25
CA LEU A 122 -5.13 -24.40 -18.49
C LEU A 122 -5.79 -23.05 -18.80
N PRO A 123 -5.34 -22.34 -19.85
CA PRO A 123 -5.81 -20.98 -20.15
C PRO A 123 -7.17 -20.91 -20.83
N SER A 124 -7.73 -22.04 -21.29
CA SER A 124 -8.99 -22.06 -22.03
C SER A 124 -9.87 -23.28 -21.76
N LYS A 125 -11.17 -23.13 -22.03
CA LYS A 125 -12.15 -24.23 -21.97
C LYS A 125 -11.78 -25.40 -22.89
N GLN A 126 -11.17 -25.13 -24.05
CA GLN A 126 -10.75 -26.17 -24.99
C GLN A 126 -9.54 -26.95 -24.46
N ALA A 127 -8.52 -26.24 -23.94
CA ALA A 127 -7.38 -26.86 -23.27
C ALA A 127 -7.84 -27.77 -22.12
N PHE A 128 -8.78 -27.28 -21.31
CA PHE A 128 -9.32 -28.05 -20.19
C PHE A 128 -10.03 -29.33 -20.64
N LYS A 129 -10.87 -29.25 -21.69
CA LYS A 129 -11.51 -30.44 -22.29
C LYS A 129 -10.48 -31.47 -22.77
N ASN A 130 -9.42 -31.01 -23.44
CA ASN A 130 -8.36 -31.89 -23.92
C ASN A 130 -7.63 -32.57 -22.74
N ALA A 131 -7.38 -31.83 -21.66
CA ALA A 131 -6.74 -32.34 -20.46
C ALA A 131 -7.57 -33.41 -19.72
N CYS A 132 -8.92 -33.32 -19.77
CA CYS A 132 -9.80 -34.37 -19.22
C CYS A 132 -9.65 -35.74 -19.90
N ALA A 133 -9.07 -35.79 -21.11
CA ALA A 133 -8.84 -37.03 -21.84
C ALA A 133 -7.47 -37.69 -21.52
N LEU A 134 -6.66 -37.09 -20.63
CA LEU A 134 -5.37 -37.62 -20.25
C LEU A 134 -5.53 -38.92 -19.45
N ASN A 135 -4.67 -39.90 -19.73
CA ASN A 135 -4.76 -41.24 -19.12
C ASN A 135 -4.22 -41.29 -17.68
N GLU A 136 -3.38 -40.34 -17.27
CA GLU A 136 -2.84 -40.28 -15.91
C GLU A 136 -3.55 -39.24 -15.04
N SER A 137 -3.54 -39.45 -13.72
CA SER A 137 -4.10 -38.48 -12.78
C SER A 137 -3.25 -37.21 -12.73
N HIS A 138 -3.91 -36.07 -12.84
CA HIS A 138 -3.32 -34.74 -12.87
C HIS A 138 -4.14 -33.78 -12.00
N ILE A 139 -3.57 -32.62 -11.72
CA ILE A 139 -4.22 -31.51 -11.05
C ILE A 139 -4.43 -30.42 -12.09
N LEU A 140 -5.68 -30.21 -12.48
CA LEU A 140 -6.07 -29.28 -13.54
C LEU A 140 -6.44 -27.94 -12.91
N VAL A 141 -5.63 -26.92 -13.16
CA VAL A 141 -5.85 -25.55 -12.70
C VAL A 141 -6.48 -24.75 -13.84
N ALA A 142 -7.70 -24.26 -13.67
CA ALA A 142 -8.36 -23.43 -14.68
C ALA A 142 -7.99 -21.95 -14.54
N ASP A 143 -7.32 -21.38 -15.55
CA ASP A 143 -7.04 -19.94 -15.69
C ASP A 143 -8.10 -19.24 -16.57
N PHE A 144 -9.34 -19.71 -16.50
CA PHE A 144 -10.52 -19.14 -17.15
C PHE A 144 -11.75 -19.36 -16.25
N ASP A 145 -12.86 -18.70 -16.57
CA ASP A 145 -14.07 -18.80 -15.76
C ASP A 145 -14.80 -20.13 -16.01
N LEU A 146 -14.73 -21.03 -15.03
CA LEU A 146 -15.48 -22.28 -15.00
C LEU A 146 -16.90 -22.11 -14.42
N ASN A 147 -17.30 -20.94 -13.95
CA ASN A 147 -18.68 -20.71 -13.50
C ASN A 147 -19.63 -20.32 -14.65
N ALA A 148 -19.08 -20.11 -15.85
CA ALA A 148 -19.87 -19.89 -17.06
C ALA A 148 -20.56 -21.18 -17.55
N ASP A 149 -21.55 -21.03 -18.45
CA ASP A 149 -22.39 -22.13 -18.93
C ASP A 149 -21.60 -23.38 -19.36
N GLY A 150 -21.98 -24.53 -18.79
CA GLY A 150 -21.37 -25.85 -19.03
C GLY A 150 -20.08 -26.12 -18.24
N GLY A 151 -19.72 -25.28 -17.28
CA GLY A 151 -18.58 -25.51 -16.39
C GLY A 151 -18.75 -26.69 -15.44
N ASP A 152 -19.93 -26.86 -14.85
CA ASP A 152 -20.23 -27.99 -13.95
C ASP A 152 -20.00 -29.35 -14.62
N GLN A 153 -20.37 -29.48 -15.90
CA GLN A 153 -20.14 -30.69 -16.68
C GLN A 153 -18.65 -30.98 -16.84
N LEU A 154 -17.83 -29.94 -17.06
CA LEU A 154 -16.38 -30.07 -17.20
C LEU A 154 -15.72 -30.46 -15.87
N ILE A 155 -16.17 -29.87 -14.77
CA ILE A 155 -15.70 -30.21 -13.43
C ILE A 155 -16.01 -31.68 -13.13
N GLN A 156 -17.24 -32.15 -13.38
CA GLN A 156 -17.61 -33.55 -13.18
C GLN A 156 -16.83 -34.50 -14.09
N GLN A 157 -16.62 -34.13 -15.35
CA GLN A 157 -15.81 -34.91 -16.28
C GLN A 157 -14.36 -35.05 -15.78
N ALA A 158 -13.75 -33.96 -15.33
CA ALA A 158 -12.39 -33.96 -14.80
C ALA A 158 -12.26 -34.81 -13.52
N LYS A 159 -13.21 -34.69 -12.58
CA LYS A 159 -13.20 -35.41 -11.29
C LYS A 159 -13.22 -36.94 -11.39
N SER A 160 -13.62 -37.48 -12.55
CA SER A 160 -13.55 -38.92 -12.84
C SER A 160 -12.13 -39.47 -12.64
N ARG A 161 -11.09 -38.68 -12.96
CA ARG A 161 -9.68 -39.10 -12.87
C ARG A 161 -8.78 -38.06 -12.21
N HIS A 162 -9.02 -36.77 -12.46
CA HIS A 162 -8.16 -35.66 -12.07
C HIS A 162 -8.69 -34.94 -10.82
N ALA A 163 -7.83 -34.14 -10.20
CA ALA A 163 -8.25 -33.11 -9.26
C ALA A 163 -8.40 -31.77 -10.00
N VAL A 164 -9.33 -30.92 -9.56
CA VAL A 164 -9.61 -29.63 -10.22
C VAL A 164 -9.42 -28.48 -9.23
N ILE A 165 -8.71 -27.45 -9.67
CA ILE A 165 -8.61 -26.16 -8.96
C ILE A 165 -9.15 -25.07 -9.87
N TYR A 166 -10.07 -24.25 -9.36
CA TYR A 166 -10.68 -23.17 -10.14
C TYR A 166 -11.07 -21.99 -9.25
N SER A 167 -11.46 -20.89 -9.88
CA SER A 167 -11.79 -19.64 -9.18
C SER A 167 -13.28 -19.34 -9.26
N GLY A 168 -13.84 -18.78 -8.19
CA GLY A 168 -15.20 -18.26 -8.13
C GLY A 168 -15.24 -16.87 -7.51
N LEU A 169 -16.29 -16.11 -7.80
CA LEU A 169 -16.54 -14.87 -7.06
C LEU A 169 -17.00 -15.19 -5.63
N PRO A 170 -16.60 -14.41 -4.62
CA PRO A 170 -17.07 -14.58 -3.25
C PRO A 170 -18.61 -14.44 -3.15
N GLY A 171 -19.23 -15.20 -2.24
CA GLY A 171 -20.66 -15.07 -1.91
C GLY A 171 -21.63 -15.96 -2.71
N GLY A 172 -21.12 -16.93 -3.47
CA GLY A 172 -21.95 -17.95 -4.14
C GLY A 172 -22.44 -19.07 -3.23
N PHE A 173 -23.13 -20.07 -3.80
CA PHE A 173 -23.54 -21.26 -3.05
C PHE A 173 -22.36 -21.90 -2.31
N PRO A 174 -22.55 -22.34 -1.05
CA PRO A 174 -21.50 -22.97 -0.26
C PRO A 174 -20.95 -24.18 -1.02
N HIS A 175 -19.65 -24.18 -1.28
CA HIS A 175 -18.98 -25.30 -1.91
C HIS A 175 -18.18 -26.08 -0.87
N GLY A 176 -18.34 -27.41 -0.85
CA GLY A 176 -17.82 -28.28 0.21
C GLY A 176 -16.31 -28.19 0.43
N ASN A 177 -15.54 -27.83 -0.61
CA ASN A 177 -14.12 -27.51 -0.49
C ASN A 177 -13.78 -26.17 -1.17
N SER A 178 -14.26 -25.07 -0.57
CA SER A 178 -13.89 -23.70 -0.95
C SER A 178 -12.99 -23.05 0.09
N CYS A 179 -12.23 -22.05 -0.34
CA CYS A 179 -11.39 -21.19 0.49
C CYS A 179 -11.34 -19.78 -0.12
N GLU A 180 -11.47 -18.75 0.71
CA GLU A 180 -11.32 -17.37 0.24
C GLU A 180 -9.83 -17.03 0.05
N LEU A 181 -9.43 -16.70 -1.17
CA LEU A 181 -8.08 -16.25 -1.46
C LEU A 181 -8.01 -14.73 -1.35
N HIS A 182 -7.80 -14.26 -0.11
CA HIS A 182 -7.72 -12.84 0.19
C HIS A 182 -6.49 -12.18 -0.47
N PRO A 183 -6.59 -10.91 -0.89
CA PRO A 183 -5.43 -10.11 -1.26
C PRO A 183 -4.44 -10.01 -0.08
N PRO A 184 -3.13 -10.08 -0.33
CA PRO A 184 -2.13 -10.00 0.73
C PRO A 184 -2.21 -8.66 1.48
N ARG A 185 -1.75 -8.64 2.74
CA ARG A 185 -1.65 -7.39 3.51
C ARG A 185 -0.43 -6.62 3.02
N VAL A 186 -0.53 -5.28 3.03
CA VAL A 186 0.58 -4.39 2.64
C VAL A 186 1.84 -4.67 3.46
N HIS A 187 1.67 -4.93 4.76
CA HIS A 187 2.75 -5.34 5.65
C HIS A 187 3.45 -6.62 5.19
N ASP A 188 2.68 -7.67 4.90
CA ASP A 188 3.21 -8.96 4.46
C ASP A 188 3.97 -8.84 3.12
N LEU A 189 3.47 -8.00 2.20
CA LEU A 189 4.15 -7.69 0.94
C LEU A 189 5.49 -6.98 1.19
N LYS A 190 5.52 -5.97 2.07
CA LYS A 190 6.74 -5.22 2.38
C LYS A 190 7.80 -6.15 2.98
N GLU A 191 7.42 -6.95 3.98
CA GLU A 191 8.34 -7.89 4.63
C GLU A 191 8.87 -8.94 3.65
N ALA A 192 8.01 -9.48 2.78
CA ALA A 192 8.44 -10.44 1.77
C ALA A 192 9.47 -9.83 0.81
N LEU A 193 9.27 -8.59 0.33
CA LEU A 193 10.22 -7.90 -0.53
C LEU A 193 11.56 -7.64 0.18
N VAL A 194 11.54 -7.18 1.43
CA VAL A 194 12.76 -6.96 2.21
C VAL A 194 13.54 -8.26 2.41
N ASN A 195 12.86 -9.35 2.76
CA ASN A 195 13.47 -10.68 2.90
C ASN A 195 14.13 -11.18 1.61
N THR A 196 13.71 -10.70 0.44
CA THR A 196 14.34 -11.04 -0.86
C THR A 196 15.54 -10.19 -1.24
N GLY A 197 15.87 -9.18 -0.44
CA GLY A 197 17.00 -8.28 -0.68
C GLY A 197 16.63 -6.94 -1.33
N TYR A 198 15.33 -6.61 -1.45
CA TYR A 198 14.96 -5.21 -1.71
C TYR A 198 15.33 -4.36 -0.50
N THR A 199 15.78 -3.13 -0.74
CA THR A 199 15.94 -2.15 0.33
C THR A 199 14.59 -1.88 1.00
N GLU A 200 14.63 -1.52 2.28
CA GLU A 200 13.41 -1.22 3.03
C GLU A 200 12.59 -0.10 2.36
N GLU A 201 13.28 0.90 1.80
CA GLU A 201 12.62 2.00 1.09
C GLU A 201 12.02 1.62 -0.23
N ARG A 202 12.72 0.84 -1.06
CA ARG A 202 12.11 0.35 -2.30
C ARG A 202 10.88 -0.52 -2.03
N ALA A 203 10.95 -1.41 -1.03
CA ALA A 203 9.80 -2.22 -0.62
C ALA A 203 8.64 -1.35 -0.13
N ARG A 204 8.91 -0.29 0.65
CA ARG A 204 7.91 0.67 1.12
C ARG A 204 7.27 1.45 -0.04
N VAL A 205 8.07 1.99 -0.96
CA VAL A 205 7.57 2.74 -2.13
C VAL A 205 6.68 1.87 -3.01
N LEU A 206 7.13 0.66 -3.34
CA LEU A 206 6.37 -0.27 -4.16
C LEU A 206 5.02 -0.64 -3.51
N THR A 207 5.03 -0.97 -2.22
CA THR A 207 3.81 -1.36 -1.48
C THR A 207 2.88 -0.18 -1.21
N ASN A 208 3.40 1.03 -1.03
CA ASN A 208 2.59 2.24 -0.94
C ASN A 208 1.89 2.55 -2.27
N LYS A 209 2.58 2.39 -3.40
CA LYS A 209 2.02 2.62 -4.74
C LYS A 209 1.04 1.52 -5.15
N SER A 210 1.34 0.25 -4.85
CA SER A 210 0.49 -0.89 -5.23
C SER A 210 -0.69 -1.15 -4.29
N GLY A 211 -0.59 -0.72 -3.03
CA GLY A 211 -1.53 -1.14 -1.99
C GLY A 211 -1.59 -2.66 -1.87
N ARG A 212 -2.80 -3.22 -1.89
CA ARG A 212 -3.04 -4.68 -1.81
C ARG A 212 -3.08 -5.37 -3.18
N ASP A 213 -2.90 -4.64 -4.27
CA ASP A 213 -2.95 -5.19 -5.63
C ASP A 213 -1.57 -5.78 -6.00
N LEU A 214 -1.50 -7.11 -5.96
CA LEU A 214 -0.28 -7.84 -6.32
C LEU A 214 0.04 -7.74 -7.82
N ASN A 215 -0.95 -7.63 -8.70
CA ASN A 215 -0.71 -7.50 -10.14
C ASN A 215 -0.10 -6.12 -10.45
N LEU A 216 -0.64 -5.07 -9.82
CA LEU A 216 -0.03 -3.73 -9.87
C LEU A 216 1.39 -3.76 -9.32
N LEU A 217 1.63 -4.42 -8.18
CA LEU A 217 2.97 -4.59 -7.62
C LEU A 217 3.94 -5.22 -8.63
N LEU A 218 3.58 -6.36 -9.22
CA LEU A 218 4.41 -7.05 -10.21
C LEU A 218 4.70 -6.18 -11.43
N ARG A 219 3.76 -5.34 -11.84
CA ARG A 219 3.93 -4.41 -12.96
C ARG A 219 4.84 -3.24 -12.60
N LEU A 220 4.69 -2.66 -11.41
CA LEU A 220 5.57 -1.60 -10.90
C LEU A 220 7.02 -2.11 -10.79
N ILE A 221 7.22 -3.33 -10.31
CA ILE A 221 8.55 -3.97 -10.25
C ILE A 221 9.18 -4.08 -11.64
N GLN A 222 8.38 -4.36 -12.67
CA GLN A 222 8.83 -4.46 -14.07
C GLN A 222 8.90 -3.10 -14.79
N GLY A 223 8.52 -1.99 -14.14
CA GLY A 223 8.42 -0.68 -14.79
C GLY A 223 7.32 -0.57 -15.86
N LEU A 224 6.29 -1.44 -15.80
CA LEU A 224 5.24 -1.50 -16.81
C LEU A 224 4.00 -0.67 -16.43
N SER A 225 3.65 0.29 -17.28
CA SER A 225 2.35 0.97 -17.28
C SER A 225 1.42 0.32 -18.31
N ALA A 226 0.15 0.14 -17.97
CA ALA A 226 -0.87 -0.47 -18.82
C ALA A 226 -2.23 0.02 -18.33
N HIS A 227 -3.03 0.52 -19.25
CA HIS A 227 -4.35 1.05 -18.97
C HIS A 227 -5.28 -0.08 -18.54
N PRO A 228 -5.73 -0.12 -17.28
CA PRO A 228 -6.68 -1.12 -16.86
C PRO A 228 -8.05 -0.84 -17.47
N ASP A 229 -8.83 -1.89 -17.72
CA ASP A 229 -10.13 -1.78 -18.41
C ASP A 229 -11.06 -0.76 -17.72
N TRP A 230 -11.04 -0.68 -16.39
CA TRP A 230 -11.83 0.28 -15.60
C TRP A 230 -11.48 1.76 -15.88
N ALA A 231 -10.25 2.05 -16.32
CA ALA A 231 -9.83 3.41 -16.67
C ALA A 231 -10.33 3.86 -18.04
N THR A 232 -10.74 2.92 -18.90
CA THR A 232 -11.18 3.20 -20.28
C THR A 232 -12.70 3.11 -20.48
N GLN A 233 -13.44 2.74 -19.45
CA GLN A 233 -14.91 2.59 -19.51
C GLN A 233 -15.63 3.95 -19.46
N SER A 234 -16.88 3.97 -19.92
CA SER A 234 -17.76 5.15 -19.90
C SER A 234 -18.00 5.75 -18.51
N GLN A 235 -17.67 5.02 -17.45
CA GLN A 235 -17.83 5.39 -16.05
C GLN A 235 -16.54 5.93 -15.40
N ALA A 236 -15.45 6.06 -16.16
CA ALA A 236 -14.16 6.56 -15.65
C ALA A 236 -14.26 7.96 -15.04
N ALA A 237 -15.18 8.81 -15.53
CA ALA A 237 -15.44 10.13 -14.96
C ALA A 237 -16.03 10.06 -13.54
N ASP A 238 -17.00 9.17 -13.28
CA ASP A 238 -17.54 8.98 -11.93
C ASP A 238 -16.44 8.44 -10.98
N LEU A 239 -15.58 7.54 -11.48
CA LEU A 239 -14.46 7.00 -10.72
C LEU A 239 -13.37 8.06 -10.45
N ALA A 240 -13.18 9.03 -11.35
CA ALA A 240 -12.26 10.16 -11.13
C ALA A 240 -12.73 11.05 -9.97
N ILE A 241 -14.05 11.26 -9.83
CA ILE A 241 -14.61 11.96 -8.66
C ILE A 241 -14.43 11.12 -7.40
N ALA A 242 -14.70 9.82 -7.46
CA ALA A 242 -14.42 8.91 -6.34
C ALA A 242 -12.94 8.97 -5.93
N GLN A 243 -12.02 9.10 -6.90
CA GLN A 243 -10.58 9.22 -6.65
C GLN A 243 -10.20 10.55 -5.97
N LEU A 244 -10.90 11.66 -6.22
CA LEU A 244 -10.73 12.91 -5.47
C LEU A 244 -11.19 12.78 -4.02
N ILE A 245 -12.26 12.01 -3.77
CA ILE A 245 -12.79 11.74 -2.43
C ILE A 245 -11.90 10.74 -1.68
N GLY A 246 -11.44 9.71 -2.37
CA GLY A 246 -10.53 8.67 -1.89
C GLY A 246 -11.18 7.59 -1.03
N GLN A 247 -11.95 7.99 -0.03
CA GLN A 247 -12.65 7.07 0.87
C GLN A 247 -13.73 7.81 1.65
N TRP A 248 -14.81 7.14 1.99
CA TRP A 248 -15.94 7.73 2.73
C TRP A 248 -16.80 6.65 3.38
N LYS A 249 -17.68 7.04 4.31
CA LYS A 249 -18.70 6.16 4.89
C LYS A 249 -20.01 6.29 4.09
N ASP A 250 -20.53 5.17 3.58
CA ASP A 250 -21.71 5.14 2.69
C ASP A 250 -22.97 5.71 3.34
N GLU A 251 -23.10 5.55 4.66
CA GLU A 251 -24.29 5.95 5.43
C GLU A 251 -24.09 7.22 6.28
N LYS A 252 -22.92 7.88 6.22
CA LYS A 252 -22.69 9.12 6.99
C LYS A 252 -23.27 10.31 6.22
N PRO A 253 -24.28 11.04 6.73
CA PRO A 253 -24.94 12.10 5.97
C PRO A 253 -24.00 13.24 5.57
N GLY A 254 -23.04 13.60 6.43
CA GLY A 254 -22.03 14.62 6.10
C GLY A 254 -21.15 14.20 4.92
N ASP A 255 -20.79 12.92 4.83
CA ASP A 255 -20.00 12.42 3.70
C ASP A 255 -20.81 12.44 2.40
N GLN A 256 -22.07 12.01 2.45
CA GLN A 256 -22.98 12.06 1.29
C GLN A 256 -23.12 13.50 0.79
N GLN A 257 -23.38 14.46 1.68
CA GLN A 257 -23.52 15.87 1.34
C GLN A 257 -22.23 16.44 0.69
N ALA A 258 -21.06 16.12 1.25
CA ALA A 258 -19.78 16.54 0.69
C ALA A 258 -19.61 16.05 -0.76
N ILE A 259 -20.01 14.82 -1.03
CA ILE A 259 -19.94 14.19 -2.36
C ILE A 259 -20.92 14.84 -3.32
N GLU A 260 -22.15 15.13 -2.88
CA GLU A 260 -23.16 15.84 -3.67
C GLU A 260 -22.68 17.24 -4.08
N GLU A 261 -22.04 17.98 -3.16
CA GLU A 261 -21.46 19.29 -3.45
C GLU A 261 -20.34 19.24 -4.50
N LEU A 262 -19.54 18.17 -4.50
CA LEU A 262 -18.49 17.97 -5.50
C LEU A 262 -19.06 17.61 -6.88
N LEU A 263 -20.08 16.76 -6.91
CA LEU A 263 -20.72 16.26 -8.13
C LEU A 263 -21.67 17.27 -8.77
N GLY A 264 -22.38 18.05 -7.96
CA GLY A 264 -23.53 18.85 -8.39
C GLY A 264 -24.81 18.04 -8.65
N ASN A 265 -24.87 16.77 -8.23
CA ASN A 265 -26.04 15.89 -8.32
C ASN A 265 -26.20 15.04 -7.05
N GLY A 266 -27.30 14.27 -6.96
CA GLY A 266 -27.63 13.50 -5.76
C GLY A 266 -26.77 12.24 -5.56
N TYR A 267 -26.39 11.96 -4.30
CA TYR A 267 -25.53 10.83 -3.93
C TYR A 267 -26.12 9.49 -4.39
N GLY A 268 -27.44 9.35 -4.25
CA GLY A 268 -28.16 8.12 -4.61
C GLY A 268 -28.04 7.74 -6.09
N GLU A 269 -27.94 8.71 -7.01
CA GLU A 269 -27.78 8.44 -8.44
C GLU A 269 -26.34 8.06 -8.77
N TRP A 270 -25.37 8.75 -8.17
CA TRP A 270 -23.95 8.50 -8.37
C TRP A 270 -23.51 7.16 -7.79
N ILE A 271 -23.97 6.81 -6.59
CA ILE A 271 -23.54 5.59 -5.91
C ILE A 271 -23.96 4.31 -6.65
N VAL A 272 -25.06 4.35 -7.42
CA VAL A 272 -25.48 3.25 -8.29
C VAL A 272 -24.43 2.98 -9.38
N ARG A 273 -23.89 4.03 -10.01
CA ARG A 273 -22.83 3.91 -11.01
C ARG A 273 -21.52 3.46 -10.38
N ILE A 274 -21.17 4.01 -9.21
CA ILE A 274 -19.97 3.58 -8.47
C ILE A 274 -20.02 2.10 -8.08
N ARG A 275 -21.18 1.59 -7.64
CA ARG A 275 -21.34 0.16 -7.34
C ARG A 275 -21.15 -0.73 -8.57
N GLN A 276 -21.57 -0.26 -9.75
CA GLN A 276 -21.30 -0.95 -11.01
C GLN A 276 -19.81 -0.97 -11.34
N VAL A 277 -19.13 0.19 -11.25
CA VAL A 277 -17.67 0.29 -11.49
C VAL A 277 -16.88 -0.59 -10.52
N ALA A 278 -17.22 -0.54 -9.22
CA ALA A 278 -16.54 -1.32 -8.19
C ALA A 278 -16.75 -2.84 -8.33
N SER A 279 -17.79 -3.27 -9.06
CA SER A 279 -18.00 -4.67 -9.40
C SER A 279 -17.16 -5.14 -10.59
N ALA A 280 -16.58 -4.21 -11.36
CA ALA A 280 -15.73 -4.55 -12.49
C ALA A 280 -14.46 -5.28 -12.03
N LYS A 281 -13.95 -6.15 -12.90
CA LYS A 281 -12.74 -6.94 -12.62
C LYS A 281 -11.55 -6.01 -12.36
N ALA A 282 -10.86 -6.23 -11.24
CA ALA A 282 -9.70 -5.44 -10.82
C ALA A 282 -9.96 -3.94 -10.64
N ALA A 283 -11.21 -3.53 -10.35
CA ALA A 283 -11.51 -2.15 -9.99
C ALA A 283 -10.76 -1.75 -8.69
N PRO A 284 -10.13 -0.58 -8.62
CA PRO A 284 -9.27 -0.17 -7.52
C PRO A 284 -10.08 0.41 -6.34
N LEU A 285 -11.35 0.07 -6.22
CA LEU A 285 -12.30 0.61 -5.25
C LEU A 285 -13.06 -0.52 -4.57
N GLU A 286 -12.95 -0.60 -3.24
CA GLU A 286 -13.59 -1.63 -2.42
C GLU A 286 -14.67 -1.03 -1.51
N PHE A 287 -15.72 -1.82 -1.29
CA PHE A 287 -16.74 -1.55 -0.28
C PHE A 287 -16.69 -2.64 0.79
N ALA A 288 -16.42 -2.25 2.03
CA ALA A 288 -16.39 -3.16 3.17
C ALA A 288 -16.88 -2.44 4.43
N ILE A 289 -17.79 -3.08 5.16
CA ILE A 289 -18.28 -2.61 6.47
C ILE A 289 -18.78 -1.14 6.40
N GLY A 290 -19.59 -0.82 5.39
CA GLY A 290 -20.15 0.53 5.21
C GLY A 290 -19.15 1.60 4.77
N ARG A 291 -17.90 1.23 4.42
CA ARG A 291 -16.85 2.14 3.95
C ARG A 291 -16.46 1.84 2.52
N TRP A 292 -16.40 2.88 1.71
CA TRP A 292 -15.76 2.88 0.41
C TRP A 292 -14.30 3.32 0.55
N LYS A 293 -13.38 2.60 -0.09
CA LYS A 293 -11.95 2.93 -0.06
C LYS A 293 -11.23 2.42 -1.29
N PHE A 294 -10.37 3.25 -1.85
CA PHE A 294 -9.44 2.82 -2.91
C PHE A 294 -8.36 1.87 -2.37
N THR A 295 -8.09 0.77 -3.08
CA THR A 295 -7.06 -0.22 -2.71
C THR A 295 -5.65 0.32 -2.90
N SER A 296 -5.47 1.17 -3.91
CA SER A 296 -4.30 2.01 -4.14
C SER A 296 -4.77 3.38 -4.64
N ARG A 297 -4.12 4.46 -4.22
CA ARG A 297 -4.45 5.82 -4.71
C ARG A 297 -3.58 6.26 -5.87
N TYR A 298 -2.38 5.68 -6.01
CA TYR A 298 -1.37 6.10 -6.99
C TYR A 298 -1.76 5.76 -8.43
N GLU A 299 -2.07 4.50 -8.69
CA GLU A 299 -2.41 4.06 -10.05
C GLU A 299 -3.69 4.74 -10.59
N PRO A 300 -4.80 4.82 -9.83
CA PRO A 300 -5.99 5.56 -10.28
C PRO A 300 -5.72 7.03 -10.51
N TRP A 301 -4.84 7.65 -9.72
CA TRP A 301 -4.46 9.05 -9.95
C TRP A 301 -3.79 9.26 -11.31
N ILE A 302 -2.89 8.36 -11.73
CA ILE A 302 -2.20 8.44 -13.01
C ILE A 302 -3.19 8.32 -14.18
N TYR A 303 -4.16 7.42 -14.09
CA TYR A 303 -5.08 7.16 -15.21
C TYR A 303 -6.31 8.06 -15.24
N LEU A 304 -6.84 8.44 -14.07
CA LEU A 304 -8.07 9.22 -13.95
C LEU A 304 -7.79 10.72 -13.78
N GLY A 305 -6.57 11.12 -13.41
CA GLY A 305 -6.20 12.52 -13.21
C GLY A 305 -6.49 13.39 -14.43
N GLY A 306 -6.27 12.86 -15.64
CA GLY A 306 -6.55 13.54 -16.89
C GLY A 306 -8.04 13.80 -17.16
N LEU A 307 -8.95 13.21 -16.38
CA LEU A 307 -10.40 13.45 -16.46
C LEU A 307 -10.87 14.55 -15.51
N ILE A 308 -10.00 15.04 -14.63
CA ILE A 308 -10.33 16.08 -13.64
C ILE A 308 -10.11 17.44 -14.29
N GLY A 309 -11.21 18.12 -14.60
CA GLY A 309 -11.20 19.49 -15.12
C GLY A 309 -11.06 20.55 -14.03
N THR A 310 -10.72 21.78 -14.44
CA THR A 310 -10.52 22.92 -13.53
C THR A 310 -11.75 23.23 -12.68
N ASP A 311 -12.95 23.09 -13.24
CA ASP A 311 -14.21 23.36 -12.53
C ASP A 311 -14.45 22.37 -11.37
N VAL A 312 -14.12 21.09 -11.60
CA VAL A 312 -14.18 20.04 -10.57
C VAL A 312 -13.13 20.32 -9.50
N LEU A 313 -11.92 20.70 -9.92
CA LEU A 313 -10.83 21.00 -9.00
C LEU A 313 -11.13 22.22 -8.11
N ASP A 314 -11.78 23.25 -8.66
CA ASP A 314 -12.24 24.41 -7.88
C ASP A 314 -13.32 24.04 -6.85
N ARG A 315 -14.28 23.18 -7.22
CA ARG A 315 -15.25 22.63 -6.25
C ARG A 315 -14.56 21.81 -5.17
N PHE A 316 -13.59 20.97 -5.57
CA PHE A 316 -12.79 20.18 -4.63
C PHE A 316 -12.03 21.08 -3.65
N LYS A 317 -11.41 22.17 -4.11
CA LYS A 317 -10.73 23.15 -3.24
C LYS A 317 -11.67 23.68 -2.16
N THR A 318 -12.84 24.17 -2.55
CA THR A 318 -13.85 24.68 -1.60
C THR A 318 -14.31 23.59 -0.63
N LEU A 319 -14.55 22.37 -1.12
CA LEU A 319 -14.94 21.25 -0.28
C LEU A 319 -13.85 20.86 0.71
N ALA A 320 -12.59 20.81 0.27
CA ALA A 320 -11.45 20.42 1.09
C ALA A 320 -11.28 21.38 2.27
N ILE A 321 -11.39 22.69 2.02
CA ILE A 321 -11.36 23.71 3.07
C ILE A 321 -12.52 23.49 4.05
N LYS A 322 -13.75 23.35 3.55
CA LYS A 322 -14.94 23.14 4.38
C LYS A 322 -14.85 21.92 5.29
N VAL A 323 -14.45 20.77 4.74
CA VAL A 323 -14.37 19.50 5.46
C VAL A 323 -13.21 19.48 6.46
N LEU A 324 -12.06 20.02 6.07
CA LEU A 324 -10.87 19.97 6.92
C LEU A 324 -10.87 21.03 8.02
N LEU A 325 -11.50 22.20 7.81
CA LEU A 325 -11.72 23.22 8.84
C LEU A 325 -12.74 22.85 9.92
N GLU A 326 -13.46 21.73 9.77
CA GLU A 326 -14.37 21.26 10.81
C GLU A 326 -13.64 21.12 12.15
N PRO A 327 -14.04 21.86 13.21
CA PRO A 327 -13.45 21.72 14.53
C PRO A 327 -13.69 20.32 15.09
N ASP A 328 -12.76 19.80 15.87
CA ASP A 328 -12.97 18.54 16.58
C ASP A 328 -13.96 18.72 17.75
N PRO A 329 -15.18 18.15 17.71
CA PRO A 329 -16.17 18.37 18.75
C PRO A 329 -15.73 17.81 20.11
N ARG A 330 -14.73 16.91 20.13
CA ARG A 330 -14.16 16.36 21.37
C ARG A 330 -13.46 17.41 22.20
N LEU A 331 -12.94 18.48 21.58
CA LEU A 331 -12.29 19.57 22.31
C LEU A 331 -13.29 20.40 23.14
N GLN A 332 -14.60 20.23 22.92
CA GLN A 332 -15.65 20.83 23.75
C GLN A 332 -15.91 20.05 25.05
N LEU A 333 -15.36 18.84 25.17
CA LEU A 333 -15.47 18.00 26.36
C LEU A 333 -14.24 18.17 27.25
N SER A 334 -14.42 17.94 28.56
CA SER A 334 -13.29 17.80 29.48
C SER A 334 -12.41 16.63 29.05
N LYS A 335 -11.10 16.71 29.36
CA LYS A 335 -10.10 15.73 28.92
C LYS A 335 -10.51 14.28 29.20
N ASP A 336 -11.03 14.02 30.40
CA ASP A 336 -11.44 12.67 30.83
C ASP A 336 -12.67 12.14 30.12
N GLN A 337 -13.48 12.99 29.47
CA GLN A 337 -14.71 12.58 28.76
C GLN A 337 -14.49 12.35 27.26
N ARG A 338 -13.33 12.73 26.72
CA ARG A 338 -13.06 12.71 25.26
C ARG A 338 -13.09 11.31 24.67
N HIS A 339 -12.65 10.30 25.42
CA HIS A 339 -12.71 8.90 24.99
C HIS A 339 -14.15 8.40 24.73
N ALA A 340 -15.14 9.01 25.39
CA ALA A 340 -16.56 8.69 25.30
C ALA A 340 -17.36 9.70 24.45
N ALA A 341 -16.69 10.53 23.64
CA ALA A 341 -17.34 11.63 22.93
C ALA A 341 -18.55 11.25 22.07
N SER A 342 -18.54 10.07 21.45
CA SER A 342 -19.69 9.53 20.69
C SER A 342 -20.94 9.36 21.57
N ILE A 343 -20.76 8.91 22.83
CA ILE A 343 -21.86 8.77 23.81
C ILE A 343 -22.47 10.15 24.14
N TYR A 344 -21.65 11.19 24.15
CA TYR A 344 -22.10 12.58 24.35
C TYR A 344 -22.60 13.27 23.07
N GLY A 345 -22.71 12.54 21.95
CA GLY A 345 -23.11 13.10 20.66
C GLY A 345 -22.11 14.12 20.08
N LYS A 346 -20.86 14.13 20.57
CA LYS A 346 -19.78 14.99 20.09
C LYS A 346 -19.00 14.28 19.00
N GLU A 347 -19.67 14.07 17.87
CA GLU A 347 -19.08 13.50 16.66
C GLU A 347 -18.97 14.56 15.57
N ARG A 348 -17.94 14.40 14.73
CA ARG A 348 -17.82 15.16 13.50
C ARG A 348 -18.99 14.87 12.55
N VAL A 349 -19.40 15.91 11.83
CA VAL A 349 -20.29 15.87 10.67
C VAL A 349 -19.67 15.01 9.58
N TYR A 350 -18.40 15.26 9.26
CA TYR A 350 -17.65 14.49 8.26
C TYR A 350 -16.90 13.33 8.92
N SER A 351 -16.85 12.18 8.25
CA SER A 351 -16.11 11.04 8.76
C SER A 351 -14.59 11.26 8.69
N SER A 352 -13.85 10.62 9.60
CA SER A 352 -12.39 10.59 9.52
C SER A 352 -11.89 9.96 8.21
N CYS A 353 -12.66 9.05 7.62
CA CYS A 353 -12.35 8.47 6.32
C CYS A 353 -12.32 9.58 5.26
N LEU A 354 -13.41 10.36 5.13
CA LEU A 354 -13.49 11.45 4.17
C LEU A 354 -12.37 12.47 4.35
N ARG A 355 -12.12 12.89 5.60
CA ARG A 355 -11.03 13.83 5.93
C ARG A 355 -9.67 13.33 5.46
N GLU A 356 -9.31 12.10 5.80
CA GLU A 356 -8.06 11.45 5.36
C GLU A 356 -8.03 11.32 3.83
N GLY A 357 -9.14 10.95 3.19
CA GLY A 357 -9.24 10.80 1.73
C GLY A 357 -8.99 12.09 0.96
N ILE A 358 -9.57 13.20 1.42
CA ILE A 358 -9.36 14.56 0.90
C ILE A 358 -7.92 15.01 1.14
N ALA A 359 -7.38 14.80 2.34
CA ALA A 359 -6.01 15.19 2.66
C ALA A 359 -4.97 14.41 1.82
N GLU A 360 -5.21 13.12 1.56
CA GLU A 360 -4.40 12.31 0.63
C GLU A 360 -4.47 12.87 -0.79
N THR A 361 -5.64 13.33 -1.24
CA THR A 361 -5.78 13.98 -2.56
C THR A 361 -4.99 15.28 -2.63
N LEU A 362 -4.98 16.10 -1.57
CA LEU A 362 -4.12 17.28 -1.52
C LEU A 362 -2.64 16.91 -1.62
N ALA A 363 -2.20 15.84 -0.95
CA ALA A 363 -0.84 15.34 -1.05
C ALA A 363 -0.49 14.86 -2.47
N LEU A 364 -1.42 14.17 -3.15
CA LEU A 364 -1.30 13.78 -4.56
C LEU A 364 -1.26 14.98 -5.51
N LEU A 365 -2.05 16.02 -5.26
CA LEU A 365 -2.03 17.26 -6.04
C LEU A 365 -0.67 17.97 -5.93
N GLY A 366 -0.09 18.03 -4.73
CA GLY A 366 1.21 18.64 -4.47
C GLY A 366 2.39 17.88 -5.07
N SER A 367 2.39 16.55 -4.91
CA SER A 367 3.51 15.69 -5.35
C SER A 367 3.39 15.21 -6.81
N HIS A 368 2.16 14.96 -7.26
CA HIS A 368 1.84 14.31 -8.54
C HIS A 368 0.81 15.11 -9.37
N GLY A 369 0.82 16.44 -9.25
CA GLY A 369 -0.12 17.33 -9.96
C GLY A 369 -0.05 17.24 -11.49
N LYS A 370 1.09 16.79 -12.05
CA LYS A 370 1.28 16.61 -13.51
C LYS A 370 0.31 15.61 -14.15
N SER A 371 -0.34 14.75 -13.36
CA SER A 371 -1.36 13.82 -13.84
C SER A 371 -2.66 14.54 -14.28
N LEU A 372 -2.88 15.79 -13.89
CA LEU A 372 -4.07 16.58 -14.25
C LEU A 372 -3.93 17.22 -15.63
N THR A 373 -3.81 16.40 -16.67
CA THR A 373 -3.57 16.87 -18.05
C THR A 373 -4.69 17.71 -18.65
N ALA A 374 -5.91 17.66 -18.08
CA ALA A 374 -7.03 18.51 -18.47
C ALA A 374 -6.96 19.93 -17.88
N CYS A 375 -6.10 20.15 -16.88
CA CYS A 375 -5.89 21.45 -16.26
C CYS A 375 -4.60 22.10 -16.80
N ARG A 376 -4.47 23.43 -16.67
CA ARG A 376 -3.31 24.17 -17.19
C ARG A 376 -2.19 24.24 -16.15
N GLY A 377 -0.95 23.99 -16.58
CA GLY A 377 0.26 24.20 -15.77
C GLY A 377 0.23 23.44 -14.44
N ASP A 378 0.75 24.06 -13.38
CA ASP A 378 0.90 23.47 -12.04
C ASP A 378 -0.33 23.67 -11.14
N CYS A 379 -1.52 23.80 -11.73
CA CYS A 379 -2.81 24.00 -11.06
C CYS A 379 -3.04 23.09 -9.83
N GLY A 380 -2.63 21.82 -9.86
CA GLY A 380 -2.75 20.92 -8.73
C GLY A 380 -1.92 21.36 -7.53
N GLN A 381 -0.65 21.73 -7.77
CA GLN A 381 0.26 22.24 -6.73
C GLN A 381 -0.20 23.59 -6.19
N GLU A 382 -0.73 24.46 -7.05
CA GLU A 382 -1.34 25.73 -6.65
C GLU A 382 -2.53 25.51 -5.73
N VAL A 383 -3.45 24.61 -6.09
CA VAL A 383 -4.62 24.28 -5.25
C VAL A 383 -4.20 23.69 -3.92
N ALA A 384 -3.26 22.74 -3.91
CA ALA A 384 -2.73 22.17 -2.68
C ALA A 384 -2.12 23.26 -1.77
N SER A 385 -1.30 24.15 -2.34
CA SER A 385 -0.66 25.26 -1.62
C SER A 385 -1.67 26.25 -1.05
N LEU A 386 -2.70 26.62 -1.83
CA LEU A 386 -3.76 27.52 -1.37
C LEU A 386 -4.58 26.92 -0.23
N VAL A 387 -4.97 25.64 -0.36
CA VAL A 387 -5.73 24.95 0.70
C VAL A 387 -4.90 24.85 1.97
N VAL A 388 -3.65 24.39 1.91
CA VAL A 388 -2.78 24.29 3.10
C VAL A 388 -2.57 25.67 3.74
N ARG A 389 -2.34 26.71 2.93
CA ARG A 389 -2.22 28.08 3.41
C ARG A 389 -3.48 28.54 4.16
N GLU A 390 -4.65 28.29 3.61
CA GLU A 390 -5.92 28.72 4.20
C GLU A 390 -6.27 27.94 5.48
N LEU A 391 -6.04 26.62 5.48
CA LEU A 391 -6.25 25.78 6.66
C LEU A 391 -5.40 26.23 7.86
N LEU A 392 -4.16 26.65 7.60
CA LEU A 392 -3.19 26.96 8.65
C LEU A 392 -3.05 28.47 8.94
N ALA A 393 -3.76 29.33 8.20
CA ALA A 393 -3.74 30.77 8.40
C ALA A 393 -4.28 31.13 9.81
N ASP A 394 -3.42 31.79 10.61
CA ASP A 394 -3.72 32.26 11.97
C ASP A 394 -4.41 31.19 12.85
N ALA A 395 -3.98 29.94 12.69
CA ALA A 395 -4.54 28.79 13.41
C ALA A 395 -4.25 28.90 14.91
N ASP A 396 -5.32 28.83 15.71
CA ASP A 396 -5.26 28.72 17.17
C ASP A 396 -5.00 27.28 17.61
N SER A 397 -4.80 27.07 18.92
CA SER A 397 -4.55 25.76 19.51
C SER A 397 -5.62 24.73 19.17
N HIS A 398 -6.90 25.11 19.17
CA HIS A 398 -8.01 24.24 18.80
C HIS A 398 -7.95 23.84 17.32
N ARG A 399 -7.60 24.74 16.40
CA ARG A 399 -7.47 24.42 14.98
C ARG A 399 -6.31 23.45 14.73
N TRP A 400 -5.15 23.68 15.33
CA TRP A 400 -4.01 22.75 15.26
C TRP A 400 -4.39 21.37 15.78
N ALA A 401 -5.04 21.30 16.95
CA ALA A 401 -5.50 20.05 17.53
C ALA A 401 -6.55 19.35 16.65
N SER A 402 -7.44 20.12 16.00
CA SER A 402 -8.48 19.59 15.12
C SER A 402 -7.95 19.07 13.79
N LEU A 403 -6.77 19.49 13.36
CA LEU A 403 -6.10 19.03 12.14
C LEU A 403 -5.09 17.90 12.39
N ASN A 404 -4.89 17.48 13.66
CA ASN A 404 -3.90 16.48 14.06
C ASN A 404 -3.97 15.18 13.25
N ASP A 405 -5.15 14.77 12.78
CA ASP A 405 -5.34 13.57 11.97
C ASP A 405 -4.81 13.68 10.53
N VAL A 406 -4.65 14.90 10.00
CA VAL A 406 -4.31 15.16 8.59
C VAL A 406 -3.03 15.98 8.37
N LEU A 407 -2.44 16.55 9.43
CA LEU A 407 -1.22 17.37 9.32
C LEU A 407 -0.07 16.70 8.53
N PRO A 408 0.23 15.39 8.69
CA PRO A 408 1.26 14.74 7.88
C PRO A 408 1.00 14.84 6.37
N LEU A 409 -0.25 14.67 5.95
CA LEU A 409 -0.64 14.75 4.54
C LEU A 409 -0.62 16.20 4.04
N LEU A 410 -0.98 17.18 4.87
CA LEU A 410 -0.88 18.60 4.52
C LEU A 410 0.58 19.04 4.36
N ALA A 411 1.49 18.52 5.18
CA ALA A 411 2.91 18.76 5.03
C ALA A 411 3.45 18.22 3.71
N GLU A 412 3.02 17.04 3.28
CA GLU A 412 3.39 16.50 1.97
C GLU A 412 2.69 17.22 0.80
N ALA A 413 1.50 17.78 1.01
CA ALA A 413 0.76 18.52 -0.01
C ALA A 413 1.43 19.85 -0.40
N ALA A 414 1.91 20.62 0.57
CA ALA A 414 2.60 21.87 0.33
C ALA A 414 3.66 22.14 1.41
N PRO A 415 4.85 21.50 1.31
CA PRO A 415 5.89 21.57 2.35
C PRO A 415 6.27 22.99 2.75
N ASP A 416 6.46 23.88 1.78
CA ASP A 416 6.88 25.26 2.04
C ASP A 416 5.81 26.09 2.76
N GLU A 417 4.55 25.97 2.35
CA GLU A 417 3.42 26.65 2.99
C GLU A 417 3.18 26.10 4.40
N PHE A 418 3.27 24.79 4.55
CA PHE A 418 3.16 24.12 5.85
C PHE A 418 4.23 24.62 6.82
N LEU A 419 5.51 24.56 6.42
CA LEU A 419 6.63 25.01 7.26
C LEU A 419 6.60 26.52 7.52
N ARG A 420 6.00 27.32 6.62
CA ARG A 420 5.78 28.76 6.84
C ARG A 420 4.76 29.00 7.94
N ALA A 421 3.64 28.31 7.91
CA ALA A 421 2.61 28.45 8.92
C ALA A 421 3.08 27.92 10.29
N VAL A 422 3.64 26.70 10.32
CA VAL A 422 4.14 26.09 11.57
C VAL A 422 5.30 26.90 12.14
N GLY A 423 6.24 27.35 11.29
CA GLY A 423 7.37 28.17 11.70
C GLY A 423 6.93 29.44 12.42
N GLY A 424 6.09 30.25 11.78
CA GLY A 424 5.58 31.49 12.39
C GLY A 424 4.69 31.27 13.62
N ALA A 425 4.02 30.12 13.72
CA ALA A 425 3.28 29.74 14.93
C ALA A 425 4.22 29.31 16.07
N SER A 426 5.32 28.60 15.76
CA SER A 426 6.26 28.08 16.76
C SER A 426 7.12 29.15 17.42
N GLU A 427 7.33 30.28 16.75
CA GLU A 427 8.07 31.42 17.30
C GLU A 427 7.34 32.13 18.45
N LYS A 428 6.04 31.88 18.62
CA LYS A 428 5.22 32.48 19.67
C LYS A 428 5.22 31.55 20.90
N PRO A 429 5.84 31.95 22.03
CA PRO A 429 5.99 31.05 23.17
C PRO A 429 4.67 30.77 23.90
N ASP A 430 3.74 31.73 23.92
CA ASP A 430 2.52 31.66 24.72
C ASP A 430 1.36 30.91 24.05
N GLU A 431 1.25 30.92 22.72
CA GLU A 431 0.22 30.26 21.89
C GLU A 431 0.75 30.17 20.43
N PRO A 432 0.38 29.17 19.62
CA PRO A 432 -0.70 28.22 19.85
C PRO A 432 -0.29 26.87 20.43
N PHE A 433 1.00 26.52 20.40
CA PHE A 433 1.41 25.13 20.68
C PHE A 433 1.46 24.78 22.17
N SER A 434 1.77 25.73 23.04
CA SER A 434 1.53 25.63 24.49
C SER A 434 0.07 25.24 24.79
N GLY A 435 -0.89 25.87 24.11
CA GLY A 435 -2.31 25.54 24.18
C GLY A 435 -2.59 24.11 23.71
N VAL A 436 -1.99 23.68 22.59
CA VAL A 436 -2.11 22.29 22.11
C VAL A 436 -1.54 21.28 23.12
N PHE A 437 -0.38 21.55 23.72
CA PHE A 437 0.18 20.72 24.79
C PHE A 437 -0.73 20.70 26.02
N SER A 438 -1.36 21.84 26.33
CA SER A 438 -2.31 21.94 27.44
C SER A 438 -3.58 21.12 27.20
N GLU A 439 -3.90 20.75 25.96
CA GLU A 439 -5.04 19.88 25.63
C GLU A 439 -4.75 18.38 25.77
N GLU A 440 -3.49 18.01 26.01
CA GLU A 440 -3.08 16.64 26.31
C GLU A 440 -3.74 16.16 27.61
N GLY A 441 -4.31 14.95 27.60
CA GLY A 441 -4.76 14.28 28.82
C GLY A 441 -4.05 12.96 29.05
N ASP A 442 -4.51 12.18 30.03
CA ASP A 442 -3.80 10.97 30.46
C ASP A 442 -3.71 9.89 29.37
N MET A 443 -2.67 9.05 29.44
CA MET A 443 -2.39 7.98 28.48
C MET A 443 -3.58 7.05 28.21
N PHE A 444 -4.47 6.88 29.21
CA PHE A 444 -5.63 6.01 29.12
C PHE A 444 -6.90 6.69 28.57
N HIS A 445 -7.05 8.01 28.73
CA HIS A 445 -8.33 8.71 28.52
C HIS A 445 -8.25 9.98 27.66
N GLY A 446 -7.08 10.60 27.52
CA GLY A 446 -6.96 12.00 27.07
C GLY A 446 -6.35 12.25 25.69
N GLY A 447 -5.56 11.32 25.15
CA GLY A 447 -4.96 11.45 23.82
C GLY A 447 -3.94 12.59 23.67
N SER A 448 -3.22 12.61 22.54
CA SER A 448 -2.27 13.66 22.18
C SER A 448 -2.67 14.31 20.86
N PHE A 449 -2.67 15.64 20.83
CA PHE A 449 -3.06 16.46 19.68
C PHE A 449 -1.86 17.08 18.94
N ILE A 450 -0.63 16.75 19.35
CA ILE A 450 0.61 17.20 18.71
C ILE A 450 1.24 16.13 17.82
N THR A 451 0.81 14.87 17.96
CA THR A 451 1.44 13.72 17.29
C THR A 451 1.47 13.86 15.77
N GLY A 452 0.39 14.33 15.15
CA GLY A 452 0.33 14.58 13.71
C GLY A 452 1.27 15.69 13.26
N LEU A 453 1.48 16.73 14.08
CA LEU A 453 2.46 17.78 13.79
C LEU A 453 3.88 17.23 13.83
N LEU A 454 4.20 16.40 14.83
CA LEU A 454 5.53 15.78 14.95
C LEU A 454 5.80 14.86 13.76
N TRP A 455 4.85 14.00 13.38
CA TRP A 455 4.98 13.14 12.20
C TRP A 455 5.08 13.93 10.89
N ALA A 456 4.37 15.06 10.79
CA ALA A 456 4.50 15.97 9.65
C ALA A 456 5.91 16.55 9.53
N LEU A 457 6.47 17.05 10.64
CA LEU A 457 7.83 17.58 10.70
C LEU A 457 8.87 16.49 10.44
N GLU A 458 8.73 15.32 11.05
CA GLU A 458 9.58 14.15 10.80
C GLU A 458 9.59 13.74 9.31
N SER A 459 8.44 13.78 8.65
CA SER A 459 8.34 13.48 7.21
C SER A 459 9.16 14.45 6.36
N LEU A 460 9.08 15.75 6.69
CA LEU A 460 9.81 16.78 5.95
C LEU A 460 11.31 16.80 6.29
N ALA A 461 11.70 16.36 7.50
CA ALA A 461 13.09 16.24 7.92
C ALA A 461 13.90 15.25 7.06
N TRP A 462 13.21 14.33 6.37
CA TRP A 462 13.85 13.44 5.41
C TRP A 462 14.49 14.18 4.24
N SER A 463 13.99 15.37 3.87
CA SER A 463 14.60 16.22 2.86
C SER A 463 15.74 17.07 3.43
N ASP A 464 16.92 17.00 2.81
CA ASP A 464 18.07 17.84 3.15
C ASP A 464 17.75 19.35 3.09
N GLN A 465 16.90 19.74 2.13
CA GLN A 465 16.46 21.12 1.95
C GLN A 465 15.69 21.64 3.17
N TYR A 466 14.85 20.80 3.79
CA TYR A 466 13.97 21.20 4.88
C TYR A 466 14.53 20.92 6.27
N LEU A 467 15.57 20.09 6.39
CA LEU A 467 16.11 19.62 7.67
C LEU A 467 16.36 20.77 8.67
N LEU A 468 17.08 21.81 8.26
CA LEU A 468 17.41 22.93 9.16
C LEU A 468 16.15 23.62 9.69
N ARG A 469 15.21 23.94 8.80
CA ARG A 469 13.98 24.64 9.15
C ARG A 469 13.09 23.79 10.07
N VAL A 470 12.96 22.50 9.76
CA VAL A 470 12.23 21.54 10.60
C VAL A 470 12.85 21.45 11.99
N SER A 471 14.18 21.34 12.08
CA SER A 471 14.88 21.23 13.36
C SER A 471 14.75 22.50 14.22
N SER A 472 14.81 23.70 13.62
CA SER A 472 14.53 24.94 14.35
C SER A 472 13.10 24.98 14.88
N ILE A 473 12.11 24.55 14.08
CA ILE A 473 10.70 24.45 14.53
C ILE A 473 10.56 23.47 15.70
N LEU A 474 11.16 22.28 15.59
CA LEU A 474 11.11 21.31 16.68
C LEU A 474 11.81 21.83 17.95
N ALA A 475 12.86 22.64 17.81
CA ALA A 475 13.53 23.28 18.95
C ALA A 475 12.63 24.33 19.63
N ASN A 476 11.92 25.15 18.85
CA ASN A 476 10.88 26.05 19.37
C ASN A 476 9.81 25.28 20.16
N LEU A 477 9.29 24.18 19.59
CA LEU A 477 8.30 23.34 20.24
C LEU A 477 8.83 22.69 21.52
N ALA A 478 10.08 22.19 21.50
CA ALA A 478 10.72 21.59 22.67
C ALA A 478 10.94 22.60 23.81
N ALA A 479 11.10 23.89 23.50
CA ALA A 479 11.31 24.93 24.49
C ALA A 479 10.03 25.27 25.28
N VAL A 480 8.85 25.04 24.70
CA VAL A 480 7.54 25.33 25.33
C VAL A 480 6.79 24.07 25.77
N ASP A 481 7.31 22.88 25.47
CA ASP A 481 6.74 21.60 25.87
C ASP A 481 6.84 21.42 27.40
N PRO A 482 5.71 21.30 28.12
CA PRO A 482 5.72 21.10 29.57
C PRO A 482 6.18 19.68 29.98
N GLY A 483 6.43 18.79 29.01
CA GLY A 483 6.64 17.37 29.23
C GLY A 483 5.33 16.63 29.53
N GLY A 484 5.45 15.39 29.97
CA GLY A 484 4.30 14.52 30.29
C GLY A 484 4.59 13.06 29.96
N ASN A 485 3.53 12.26 29.78
CA ASN A 485 3.64 10.80 29.78
C ASN A 485 3.78 10.16 28.40
N TYR A 486 3.55 10.92 27.32
CA TYR A 486 3.78 10.46 25.95
C TYR A 486 5.26 10.56 25.57
N SER A 487 5.77 9.51 24.91
CA SER A 487 7.11 9.47 24.34
C SER A 487 7.23 10.30 23.06
N ASN A 488 6.15 10.50 22.31
CA ASN A 488 6.16 11.24 21.06
C ASN A 488 6.17 12.76 21.35
N ARG A 489 7.37 13.33 21.46
CA ARG A 489 7.66 14.69 21.93
C ARG A 489 8.68 15.36 20.99
N PRO A 490 8.71 16.70 20.89
CA PRO A 490 9.61 17.40 19.98
C PRO A 490 11.10 17.08 20.18
N ASP A 491 11.54 16.89 21.42
CA ASP A 491 12.92 16.51 21.75
C ASP A 491 13.28 15.11 21.23
N ASN A 492 12.35 14.16 21.36
CA ASN A 492 12.52 12.81 20.84
C ASN A 492 12.50 12.76 19.30
N SER A 493 11.69 13.60 18.65
CA SER A 493 11.76 13.78 17.19
C SER A 493 13.11 14.35 16.75
N LEU A 494 13.61 15.41 17.42
CA LEU A 494 14.95 15.96 17.16
C LEU A 494 16.05 14.91 17.30
N ARG A 495 16.02 14.15 18.41
CA ARG A 495 16.93 13.03 18.64
C ARG A 495 16.84 12.03 17.49
N GLY A 496 15.64 11.52 17.20
CA GLY A 496 15.41 10.49 16.18
C GLY A 496 15.92 10.89 14.80
N ILE A 497 15.69 12.14 14.39
CA ILE A 497 16.17 12.69 13.10
C ILE A 497 17.71 12.73 13.06
N LEU A 498 18.34 13.23 14.13
CA LEU A 498 19.77 13.59 14.15
C LEU A 498 20.69 12.51 14.74
N LEU A 499 20.16 11.34 15.12
CA LEU A 499 20.96 10.22 15.63
C LEU A 499 22.15 9.93 14.70
N SER A 500 23.35 9.91 15.27
CA SER A 500 24.60 9.80 14.50
C SER A 500 24.74 8.46 13.79
N TRP A 501 24.32 7.38 14.45
CA TRP A 501 24.42 5.99 14.01
C TRP A 501 23.17 5.45 13.31
N PHE A 502 22.04 6.18 13.39
CA PHE A 502 20.77 5.84 12.75
C PHE A 502 20.03 7.12 12.32
N PRO A 503 20.60 7.90 11.39
CA PRO A 503 19.95 9.13 10.93
C PRO A 503 18.63 8.81 10.24
N GLN A 504 17.63 9.66 10.49
CA GLN A 504 16.35 9.60 9.78
C GLN A 504 16.21 10.83 8.87
N THR A 505 17.22 11.04 8.04
CA THR A 505 17.31 12.11 7.04
C THR A 505 18.31 11.73 5.95
N VAL A 506 18.10 12.22 4.72
CA VAL A 506 19.07 12.04 3.62
C VAL A 506 20.22 13.04 3.68
N ALA A 507 20.16 14.01 4.58
CA ALA A 507 21.19 15.02 4.75
C ALA A 507 22.53 14.41 5.17
N ASP A 508 23.61 14.96 4.63
CA ASP A 508 24.96 14.52 4.96
C ASP A 508 25.35 14.90 6.40
N THR A 509 26.50 14.39 6.83
CA THR A 509 27.01 14.60 8.19
C THR A 509 27.33 16.08 8.46
N ASP A 510 27.82 16.84 7.48
CA ASP A 510 28.17 18.25 7.67
C ASP A 510 26.92 19.11 7.89
N ARG A 511 25.85 18.82 7.15
CA ARG A 511 24.54 19.44 7.35
C ARG A 511 23.98 19.11 8.72
N ARG A 512 23.99 17.85 9.13
CA ARG A 512 23.52 17.44 10.48
C ARG A 512 24.30 18.15 11.59
N HIS A 513 25.62 18.27 11.47
CA HIS A 513 26.43 19.04 12.42
C HIS A 513 26.10 20.55 12.42
N ALA A 514 25.81 21.13 11.25
CA ALA A 514 25.39 22.52 11.16
C ALA A 514 24.05 22.75 11.88
N VAL A 515 23.10 21.82 11.73
CA VAL A 515 21.80 21.85 12.41
C VAL A 515 21.96 21.82 13.93
N VAL A 516 22.72 20.87 14.48
CA VAL A 516 22.98 20.79 15.93
C VAL A 516 23.63 22.09 16.46
N ARG A 517 24.56 22.68 15.69
CA ARG A 517 25.17 23.96 16.04
C ARG A 517 24.17 25.13 16.01
N SER A 518 23.23 25.16 15.06
CA SER A 518 22.18 26.19 15.02
C SER A 518 21.29 26.09 16.26
N ILE A 519 20.77 24.90 16.55
CA ILE A 519 19.92 24.66 17.73
C ILE A 519 20.65 25.07 19.02
N SER A 520 21.92 24.70 19.16
CA SER A 520 22.71 25.03 20.36
C SER A 520 22.95 26.54 20.53
N ARG A 521 22.91 27.32 19.45
CA ARG A 521 23.06 28.78 19.49
C ARG A 521 21.72 29.48 19.75
N GLU A 522 20.66 29.02 19.11
CA GLU A 522 19.32 29.63 19.16
C GLU A 522 18.55 29.21 20.42
N HIS A 523 18.68 27.95 20.84
CA HIS A 523 18.02 27.35 22.01
C HIS A 523 19.04 26.59 22.88
N PRO A 524 19.85 27.27 23.72
CA PRO A 524 20.95 26.63 24.45
C PRO A 524 20.53 25.43 25.31
N GLU A 525 19.42 25.52 26.04
CA GLU A 525 18.92 24.43 26.90
C GLU A 525 18.48 23.19 26.08
N VAL A 526 17.72 23.42 25.01
CA VAL A 526 17.28 22.35 24.09
C VAL A 526 18.50 21.72 23.39
N GLY A 527 19.43 22.55 22.92
CA GLY A 527 20.66 22.10 22.27
C GLY A 527 21.55 21.28 23.20
N TRP A 528 21.71 21.70 24.45
CA TRP A 528 22.46 20.94 25.46
C TRP A 528 21.84 19.56 25.70
N LYS A 529 20.52 19.50 25.91
CA LYS A 529 19.78 18.24 26.07
C LYS A 529 19.91 17.34 24.84
N LEU A 530 19.80 17.91 23.63
CA LEU A 530 19.98 17.18 22.38
C LEU A 530 21.39 16.58 22.28
N ILE A 531 22.44 17.37 22.54
CA ILE A 531 23.83 16.87 22.50
C ILE A 531 24.00 15.68 23.44
N LEU A 532 23.50 15.76 24.68
CA LEU A 532 23.56 14.66 25.64
C LEU A 532 22.81 13.41 25.14
N GLN A 533 21.68 13.58 24.45
CA GLN A 533 20.89 12.49 23.86
C GLN A 533 21.54 11.85 22.62
N LEU A 534 22.41 12.60 21.92
CA LEU A 534 23.14 12.13 20.74
C LEU A 534 24.45 11.40 21.10
N LEU A 535 24.93 11.52 22.34
CA LEU A 535 26.10 10.78 22.82
C LEU A 535 25.83 9.26 22.82
N PRO A 536 26.85 8.42 22.55
CA PRO A 536 26.71 6.98 22.63
C PRO A 536 26.31 6.54 24.04
N GLN A 537 25.25 5.74 24.14
CA GLN A 537 24.82 5.13 25.40
C GLN A 537 24.70 3.62 25.21
N ASN A 538 25.12 2.85 26.22
CA ASN A 538 24.94 1.40 26.20
C ASN A 538 23.44 1.07 26.08
N HIS A 539 23.09 0.15 25.18
CA HIS A 539 21.72 -0.25 24.90
C HIS A 539 20.81 0.87 24.36
N SER A 540 21.35 1.94 23.77
CA SER A 540 20.54 2.95 23.11
C SER A 540 19.74 2.33 21.96
N VAL A 541 18.44 2.61 21.91
CA VAL A 541 17.54 2.19 20.83
C VAL A 541 17.17 3.39 19.97
N GLY A 542 17.19 3.17 18.65
CA GLY A 542 16.76 4.11 17.63
C GLY A 542 15.41 3.63 17.12
N HIS A 543 14.44 4.53 17.09
CA HIS A 543 13.14 4.25 16.51
C HIS A 543 13.05 4.98 15.17
N PRO A 544 12.50 4.34 14.12
CA PRO A 544 12.24 5.04 12.87
C PRO A 544 11.32 6.24 13.09
N THR A 545 11.61 7.35 12.42
CA THR A 545 10.70 8.51 12.39
C THR A 545 9.68 8.34 11.27
N HIS A 546 8.64 9.16 11.26
CA HIS A 546 7.65 9.13 10.19
C HIS A 546 8.30 9.42 8.82
N ARG A 547 8.03 8.57 7.82
CA ARG A 547 8.54 8.70 6.44
C ARG A 547 7.47 9.32 5.53
N PRO A 548 7.85 10.19 4.57
CA PRO A 548 6.91 10.72 3.58
C PRO A 548 6.31 9.60 2.73
N LYS A 549 5.00 9.66 2.48
CA LYS A 549 4.25 8.68 1.68
C LYS A 549 4.21 9.05 0.20
N TRP A 550 4.11 10.34 -0.11
CA TRP A 550 3.85 10.91 -1.43
C TRP A 550 5.03 11.71 -1.99
N GLN A 551 5.86 12.28 -1.13
CA GLN A 551 7.06 12.99 -1.54
C GLN A 551 8.24 12.03 -1.74
N ASP A 552 8.93 12.17 -2.87
CA ASP A 552 10.08 11.34 -3.25
C ASP A 552 11.40 11.87 -2.65
N PHE A 553 11.40 12.21 -1.36
CA PHE A 553 12.60 12.74 -0.68
C PHE A 553 13.67 11.68 -0.44
N ILE A 554 13.25 10.42 -0.28
CA ILE A 554 14.14 9.31 0.09
C ILE A 554 14.42 8.47 -1.16
N PRO A 555 15.69 8.36 -1.60
CA PRO A 555 16.06 7.49 -2.70
C PRO A 555 15.64 6.04 -2.45
N GLU A 556 15.16 5.33 -3.47
CA GLU A 556 14.73 3.92 -3.31
C GLU A 556 15.88 3.00 -2.87
N ASP A 557 17.12 3.32 -3.22
CA ASP A 557 18.32 2.58 -2.81
C ASP A 557 18.86 3.00 -1.43
N TRP A 558 18.16 3.88 -0.71
CA TRP A 558 18.49 4.26 0.65
C TRP A 558 18.55 3.04 1.58
N LYS A 559 19.60 2.99 2.40
CA LYS A 559 19.84 1.93 3.38
C LYS A 559 19.89 2.55 4.76
N ASP A 560 19.25 1.88 5.70
CA ASP A 560 19.31 2.28 7.09
C ASP A 560 20.73 2.05 7.66
N GLY A 561 21.29 3.09 8.27
CA GLY A 561 22.64 3.09 8.83
C GLY A 561 23.68 3.84 7.99
N VAL A 562 24.81 4.20 8.62
CA VAL A 562 25.88 4.98 8.00
C VAL A 562 26.62 4.13 6.95
N PRO A 563 26.95 4.62 5.74
CA PRO A 563 27.99 4.03 4.93
C PRO A 563 29.27 3.99 5.77
N ILE A 564 29.73 2.77 6.06
CA ILE A 564 30.89 2.44 6.89
C ILE A 564 31.93 3.56 6.81
N TRP A 565 32.26 4.18 7.95
CA TRP A 565 33.37 5.13 8.06
C TRP A 565 34.55 4.53 7.28
N PRO A 566 35.12 5.20 6.26
CA PRO A 566 36.37 4.74 5.70
C PRO A 566 37.32 4.72 6.88
N SER A 567 37.69 3.52 7.33
CA SER A 567 38.71 3.32 8.34
C SER A 567 39.86 4.20 7.93
N SER A 568 40.16 5.21 8.75
CA SER A 568 41.35 6.02 8.57
C SER A 568 42.49 5.04 8.41
N ALA A 569 43.05 5.02 7.20
CA ALA A 569 44.31 4.34 6.96
C ALA A 569 45.27 4.91 8.00
N SER A 570 45.63 4.06 8.96
CA SER A 570 46.74 4.28 9.87
C SER A 570 47.98 4.54 9.00
N GLY A 571 48.35 5.82 8.92
CA GLY A 571 49.65 6.30 8.48
C GLY A 571 50.37 6.90 9.68
#